data_AF-A0A1F8QXX9-F1
#
_entry.id   AF-A0A1F8QXX9-F1
#
_cell.length_a   1.000
_cell.length_b   1.000
_cell.length_c   1.000
_cell.angle_alpha   90.00
_cell.angle_beta   90.00
_cell.angle_gamma   90.00
#
_symmetry.space_group_name_H-M   'P 1'
#
loop_
_entity.id
_entity.type
_entity.pdbx_description
1 polymer ?
#
loop_
_entity_poly.entity_id
_entity_poly.type
_entity_poly.pdbx_seq_one_letter_code
_entity_poly.pdbx_strand_id
1 'polypeptide(L)'
;MNTHTRNRVFYGYVIVAASLLILVVMHGTSASFGVFFSPLQTEFGWSRATISGAASLAFLLLGLFSIAAGRVTDRFGPRVTMTISSIALVSGYLLLSRTHAVWQLYLSYGIVVALGNSGGDMALLPTVARWFVRRRTLMSSLVKVGTGIGMFVIPILSAWLIVSFGWRAAYAVLAVLVAVVVFAFSRLLKRDPSEMGVHAFGEEEGANAGGWEQRVDLSFREVLRTQQFWVLCAAYFLVWYATQSAMVHIAPHGIDTGLSVGQAAGVVSAIGGVSIAGRLSMGVAGDRIGTRRAVVVCFVVLLAALTWLQFANETWMLYV
;
A
#
# COMPACT_ATOMS: atom_id res chain seq x y z
N MET A 1 -1.23 3.08 49.38
CA MET A 1 -2.21 2.14 48.79
C MET A 1 -2.91 2.88 47.65
N ASN A 2 -2.36 2.81 46.43
CA ASN A 2 -3.00 3.38 45.23
C ASN A 2 -3.30 2.23 44.26
N THR A 3 -4.58 1.92 44.23
CA THR A 3 -5.25 0.81 43.55
C THR A 3 -5.47 1.11 42.06
N HIS A 4 -5.30 0.07 41.24
CA HIS A 4 -5.67 -0.07 39.82
C HIS A 4 -4.64 0.36 38.75
N THR A 5 -3.51 -0.33 38.66
CA THR A 5 -2.79 -0.55 37.40
C THR A 5 -3.62 -1.44 36.48
N ARG A 6 -4.62 -0.86 35.82
CA ARG A 6 -5.31 -1.52 34.71
C ARG A 6 -4.33 -1.52 33.54
N ASN A 7 -3.87 -2.71 33.11
CA ASN A 7 -3.11 -2.93 31.87
C ASN A 7 -3.85 -2.29 30.68
N ARG A 8 -3.66 -0.99 30.45
CA ARG A 8 -4.17 -0.30 29.27
C ARG A 8 -3.20 -0.64 28.15
N VAL A 9 -3.69 -1.39 27.16
CA VAL A 9 -2.96 -1.66 25.92
C VAL A 9 -2.46 -0.34 25.34
N PHE A 10 -1.16 -0.27 25.02
CA PHE A 10 -0.57 0.93 24.40
C PHE A 10 -1.32 1.29 23.12
N TYR A 11 -1.81 2.55 23.02
CA TYR A 11 -2.71 2.97 21.94
C TYR A 11 -2.07 2.88 20.55
N GLY A 12 -0.74 2.89 20.45
CA GLY A 12 -0.05 2.66 19.17
C GLY A 12 -0.43 1.33 18.50
N TYR A 13 -0.79 0.29 19.26
CA TYR A 13 -1.29 -0.95 18.67
C TYR A 13 -2.66 -0.79 18.00
N VAL A 14 -3.51 0.09 18.52
CA VAL A 14 -4.79 0.45 17.87
C VAL A 14 -4.53 1.17 16.55
N ILE A 15 -3.52 2.05 16.50
CA ILE A 15 -3.13 2.75 15.27
C ILE A 15 -2.58 1.78 14.23
N VAL A 16 -1.79 0.80 14.64
CA VAL A 16 -1.31 -0.27 13.75
C VAL A 16 -2.47 -1.09 13.20
N ALA A 17 -3.41 -1.53 14.06
CA ALA A 17 -4.57 -2.30 13.62
C ALA A 17 -5.48 -1.50 12.67
N ALA A 18 -5.78 -0.24 13.01
CA ALA A 18 -6.56 0.66 12.16
C ALA A 18 -5.88 0.90 10.81
N SER A 19 -4.57 1.19 10.82
CA SER A 19 -3.80 1.39 9.59
C SER A 19 -3.75 0.15 8.70
N LEU A 20 -3.58 -1.03 9.31
CA LEU A 20 -3.62 -2.31 8.61
C LEU A 20 -4.96 -2.52 7.91
N LEU A 21 -6.08 -2.35 8.62
CA LEU A 21 -7.43 -2.54 8.07
C LEU A 21 -7.74 -1.53 6.96
N ILE A 22 -7.29 -0.28 7.10
CA ILE A 22 -7.39 0.72 6.04
C ILE A 22 -6.63 0.27 4.79
N LEU A 23 -5.38 -0.19 4.93
CA LEU A 23 -4.58 -0.66 3.79
C LEU A 23 -5.13 -1.94 3.14
N VAL A 24 -5.75 -2.84 3.91
CA VAL A 24 -6.46 -4.01 3.38
C VAL A 24 -7.50 -3.56 2.36
N VAL A 25 -8.34 -2.60 2.74
CA VAL A 25 -9.42 -2.15 1.85
C VAL A 25 -8.87 -1.32 0.70
N MET A 26 -8.03 -0.32 0.94
CA MET A 26 -7.52 0.58 -0.11
C MET A 26 -6.75 -0.20 -1.21
N HIS A 27 -5.80 -1.05 -0.82
CA HIS A 27 -5.05 -1.83 -1.81
C HIS A 27 -5.86 -2.99 -2.39
N GLY A 28 -6.75 -3.60 -1.61
CA GLY A 28 -7.60 -4.67 -2.11
C GLY A 28 -8.58 -4.19 -3.17
N THR A 29 -9.24 -3.05 -2.98
CA THR A 29 -10.14 -2.48 -3.98
C THR A 29 -9.38 -2.00 -5.21
N SER A 30 -8.16 -1.49 -5.07
CA SER A 30 -7.28 -1.14 -6.20
C SER A 30 -6.87 -2.39 -7.01
N ALA A 31 -6.47 -3.48 -6.35
CA ALA A 31 -6.10 -4.73 -7.01
C ALA A 31 -7.30 -5.41 -7.70
N SER A 32 -8.51 -5.17 -7.20
CA SER A 32 -9.73 -5.74 -7.76
C SER A 32 -10.09 -5.18 -9.14
N PHE A 33 -9.50 -4.05 -9.56
CA PHE A 33 -9.80 -3.43 -10.85
C PHE A 33 -9.66 -4.40 -12.03
N GLY A 34 -8.67 -5.30 -12.00
CA GLY A 34 -8.48 -6.32 -13.03
C GLY A 34 -9.67 -7.25 -13.22
N VAL A 35 -10.40 -7.56 -12.14
CA VAL A 35 -11.59 -8.44 -12.17
C VAL A 35 -12.75 -7.78 -12.93
N PHE A 36 -12.79 -6.45 -12.99
CA PHE A 36 -13.82 -5.69 -13.69
C PHE A 36 -13.56 -5.55 -15.20
N PHE A 37 -12.43 -6.03 -15.73
CA PHE A 37 -12.17 -5.96 -17.17
C PHE A 37 -13.23 -6.72 -17.96
N SER A 38 -13.40 -8.01 -17.69
CA SER A 38 -14.33 -8.85 -18.43
C SER A 38 -15.75 -8.27 -18.50
N PRO A 39 -16.41 -7.88 -17.38
CA PRO A 39 -17.76 -7.32 -17.46
C PRO A 39 -17.84 -6.00 -18.24
N LEU A 40 -16.82 -5.12 -18.12
CA LEU A 40 -16.79 -3.87 -18.90
C LEU A 40 -16.60 -4.12 -20.40
N GLN A 41 -15.79 -5.12 -20.77
CA GLN A 41 -15.62 -5.53 -22.16
C GLN A 41 -16.91 -6.11 -22.73
N THR A 42 -17.58 -7.00 -21.98
CA THR A 42 -18.83 -7.63 -22.40
C THR A 42 -19.96 -6.63 -22.57
N GLU A 43 -20.07 -5.63 -21.68
CA GLU A 43 -21.16 -4.66 -21.77
C GLU A 43 -20.93 -3.55 -22.79
N PHE A 44 -19.71 -3.01 -22.88
CA PHE A 44 -19.43 -1.82 -23.69
C PHE A 44 -18.57 -2.09 -24.93
N GLY A 45 -18.05 -3.31 -25.11
CA GLY A 45 -17.16 -3.65 -26.22
C GLY A 45 -15.79 -2.97 -26.16
N TRP A 46 -15.40 -2.37 -25.03
CA TRP A 46 -14.13 -1.67 -24.91
C TRP A 46 -12.93 -2.61 -25.01
N SER A 47 -11.85 -2.14 -25.63
CA SER A 47 -10.60 -2.90 -25.71
C SER A 47 -9.92 -2.99 -24.34
N ARG A 48 -9.11 -4.04 -24.12
CA ARG A 48 -8.30 -4.15 -22.90
C ARG A 48 -7.34 -2.97 -22.72
N ALA A 49 -6.78 -2.45 -23.83
CA ALA A 49 -5.89 -1.29 -23.82
C ALA A 49 -6.61 -0.01 -23.36
N THR A 50 -7.88 0.16 -23.75
CA THR A 50 -8.72 1.29 -23.31
C THR A 50 -9.00 1.22 -21.80
N ILE A 51 -9.33 0.03 -21.29
CA ILE A 51 -9.61 -0.15 -19.85
C ILE A 51 -8.33 -0.01 -19.02
N SER A 52 -7.24 -0.64 -19.45
CA SER A 52 -5.95 -0.55 -18.75
C SER A 52 -5.36 0.86 -18.78
N GLY A 53 -5.65 1.67 -19.81
CA GLY A 53 -5.26 3.08 -19.87
C GLY A 53 -5.80 3.90 -18.69
N ALA A 54 -6.99 3.58 -18.17
CA ALA A 54 -7.51 4.22 -16.96
C ALA A 54 -6.69 3.84 -15.70
N ALA A 55 -6.24 2.58 -15.61
CA ALA A 55 -5.33 2.18 -14.53
C ALA A 55 -3.96 2.82 -14.65
N SER A 56 -3.39 2.92 -15.86
CA SER A 56 -2.13 3.61 -16.10
C SER A 56 -2.21 5.08 -15.67
N LEU A 57 -3.29 5.77 -16.02
CA LEU A 57 -3.55 7.13 -15.55
C LEU A 57 -3.66 7.17 -14.01
N ALA A 58 -4.35 6.21 -13.40
CA ALA A 58 -4.47 6.12 -11.95
C ALA A 58 -3.11 5.98 -11.26
N PHE A 59 -2.20 5.13 -11.77
CA PHE A 59 -0.86 4.98 -11.20
C PHE A 59 -0.02 6.24 -11.34
N LEU A 60 -0.08 6.92 -12.49
CA LEU A 60 0.62 8.18 -12.71
C LEU A 60 0.12 9.25 -11.71
N LEU A 61 -1.19 9.44 -11.63
CA LEU A 61 -1.82 10.43 -10.76
C LEU A 61 -1.69 10.07 -9.28
N LEU A 62 -1.65 8.78 -8.93
CA LEU A 62 -1.36 8.33 -7.58
C LEU A 62 -0.02 8.89 -7.10
N GLY A 63 1.03 8.81 -7.92
CA GLY A 63 2.35 9.36 -7.61
C GLY A 63 2.34 10.88 -7.43
N LEU A 64 1.71 11.60 -8.36
CA LEU A 64 1.56 13.07 -8.29
C LEU A 64 0.77 13.52 -7.05
N PHE A 65 -0.39 12.90 -6.81
CA PHE A 65 -1.23 13.21 -5.67
C PHE A 65 -0.60 12.80 -4.34
N SER A 66 0.27 11.80 -4.31
CA SER A 66 0.98 11.39 -3.08
C SER A 66 1.84 12.52 -2.50
N ILE A 67 2.39 13.40 -3.34
CA ILE A 67 3.14 14.58 -2.89
C ILE A 67 2.19 15.54 -2.15
N ALA A 68 1.00 15.78 -2.69
CA ALA A 68 -0.01 16.62 -2.05
C ALA A 68 -0.54 15.97 -0.76
N ALA A 69 -0.82 14.66 -0.79
CA ALA A 69 -1.30 13.90 0.36
C ALA A 69 -0.29 13.88 1.51
N GLY A 70 1.01 13.80 1.21
CA GLY A 70 2.08 13.97 2.20
C GLY A 70 2.00 15.32 2.89
N ARG A 71 1.91 16.43 2.13
CA ARG A 71 1.77 17.79 2.70
C ARG A 71 0.51 17.97 3.52
N VAL A 72 -0.62 17.40 3.08
CA VAL A 72 -1.88 17.44 3.84
C VAL A 72 -1.71 16.68 5.15
N THR A 73 -1.04 15.54 5.13
CA THR A 73 -0.74 14.75 6.34
C THR A 73 0.16 15.52 7.30
N ASP A 74 1.23 16.14 6.79
CA ASP A 74 2.17 16.91 7.61
C ASP A 74 1.54 18.17 8.20
N ARG A 75 0.54 18.75 7.54
CA ARG A 75 -0.13 19.98 8.00
C ARG A 75 -1.36 19.72 8.86
N PHE A 76 -2.22 18.80 8.45
CA PHE A 76 -3.54 18.56 9.04
C PHE A 76 -3.67 17.20 9.73
N GLY A 77 -2.64 16.37 9.66
CA GLY A 77 -2.59 15.06 10.31
C GLY A 77 -3.27 13.94 9.49
N PRO A 78 -3.05 12.67 9.89
CA PRO A 78 -3.49 11.50 9.15
C PRO A 78 -5.02 11.34 9.10
N ARG A 79 -5.73 11.80 10.14
CA ARG A 79 -7.20 11.72 10.19
C ARG A 79 -7.87 12.54 9.09
N VAL A 80 -7.37 13.76 8.83
CA VAL A 80 -7.92 14.63 7.78
C VAL A 80 -7.59 14.04 6.41
N THR A 81 -6.34 13.64 6.17
CA THR A 81 -5.93 12.98 4.92
C THR A 81 -6.81 11.76 4.62
N MET A 82 -7.03 10.88 5.61
CA MET A 82 -7.86 9.68 5.45
C MET A 82 -9.34 9.97 5.28
N THR A 83 -9.84 11.08 5.84
CA THR A 83 -11.20 11.53 5.56
C THR A 83 -11.34 11.94 4.09
N ILE A 84 -10.43 12.76 3.58
CA ILE A 84 -10.42 13.19 2.17
C ILE A 84 -10.27 11.98 1.24
N SER A 85 -9.33 11.08 1.55
CA SER A 85 -9.14 9.83 0.81
C SER A 85 -10.40 8.97 0.78
N SER A 86 -11.08 8.81 1.91
CA SER A 86 -12.31 8.01 1.98
C SER A 86 -13.43 8.62 1.13
N ILE A 87 -13.63 9.94 1.18
CA ILE A 87 -14.65 10.62 0.38
C ILE A 87 -14.37 10.46 -1.11
N ALA A 88 -13.11 10.65 -1.52
CA ALA A 88 -12.69 10.48 -2.91
C ALA A 88 -12.88 9.02 -3.37
N LEU A 89 -12.43 8.03 -2.61
CA LEU A 89 -12.60 6.61 -2.96
C LEU A 89 -14.09 6.22 -3.06
N VAL A 90 -14.91 6.59 -2.08
CA VAL A 90 -16.36 6.31 -2.10
C VAL A 90 -17.01 6.93 -3.33
N SER A 91 -16.72 8.20 -3.59
CA SER A 91 -17.24 8.91 -4.77
C SER A 91 -16.79 8.25 -6.06
N GLY A 92 -15.50 7.88 -6.17
CA GLY A 92 -14.95 7.20 -7.34
C GLY A 92 -15.59 5.85 -7.61
N TYR A 93 -15.77 5.01 -6.59
CA TYR A 93 -16.42 3.71 -6.74
C TYR A 93 -17.94 3.83 -7.02
N LEU A 94 -18.63 4.81 -6.43
CA LEU A 94 -20.03 5.09 -6.78
C LEU A 94 -20.17 5.59 -8.23
N LEU A 95 -19.28 6.47 -8.70
CA LEU A 95 -19.27 6.91 -10.09
C LEU A 95 -18.96 5.74 -11.04
N LEU A 96 -18.06 4.83 -10.66
CA LEU A 96 -17.81 3.59 -11.42
C LEU A 96 -19.06 2.72 -11.52
N SER A 97 -19.83 2.58 -10.45
CA SER A 97 -21.09 1.82 -10.48
C SER A 97 -22.13 2.36 -11.47
N ARG A 98 -21.99 3.62 -11.90
CA ARG A 98 -22.88 4.32 -12.84
C ARG A 98 -22.19 4.70 -14.15
N THR A 99 -21.06 4.06 -14.46
CA THR A 99 -20.30 4.37 -15.68
C THR A 99 -21.00 3.78 -16.92
N HIS A 100 -21.05 4.59 -17.98
CA HIS A 100 -21.59 4.26 -19.30
C HIS A 100 -20.66 4.67 -20.46
N ALA A 101 -19.64 5.49 -20.19
CA ALA A 101 -18.72 5.99 -21.21
C ALA A 101 -17.25 5.88 -20.75
N VAL A 102 -16.33 5.69 -21.70
CA VAL A 102 -14.89 5.52 -21.40
C VAL A 102 -14.34 6.68 -20.59
N TRP A 103 -14.70 7.93 -20.94
CA TRP A 103 -14.19 9.10 -20.21
C TRP A 103 -14.59 9.09 -18.72
N GLN A 104 -15.76 8.51 -18.38
CA GLN A 104 -16.19 8.36 -16.99
C GLN A 104 -15.33 7.35 -16.24
N LEU A 105 -14.86 6.29 -16.90
CA LEU A 105 -13.89 5.35 -16.34
C LEU A 105 -12.57 6.05 -16.00
N TYR A 106 -12.05 6.89 -16.91
CA TYR A 106 -10.81 7.65 -16.69
C TYR A 106 -10.97 8.71 -15.60
N LEU A 107 -12.11 9.43 -15.56
CA LEU A 107 -12.39 10.37 -14.49
C LEU A 107 -12.51 9.66 -13.14
N SER A 108 -13.35 8.63 -13.07
CA SER A 108 -13.70 7.96 -11.81
C SER A 108 -12.54 7.13 -11.26
N TYR A 109 -11.97 6.23 -12.06
CA TYR A 109 -10.86 5.39 -11.62
C TYR A 109 -9.51 6.12 -11.75
N GLY A 110 -9.24 6.67 -12.93
CA GLY A 110 -7.97 7.32 -13.24
C GLY A 110 -7.66 8.53 -12.37
N ILE A 111 -8.65 9.36 -12.05
CA ILE A 111 -8.43 10.60 -11.28
C ILE A 111 -8.94 10.47 -9.85
N VAL A 112 -10.23 10.17 -9.67
CA VAL A 112 -10.89 10.25 -8.36
C VAL A 112 -10.43 9.13 -7.42
N VAL A 113 -10.41 7.87 -7.88
CA VAL A 113 -9.89 6.75 -7.08
C VAL A 113 -8.37 6.88 -6.85
N ALA A 114 -7.62 7.42 -7.81
CA ALA A 114 -6.19 7.71 -7.63
C ALA A 114 -5.92 8.75 -6.54
N LEU A 115 -6.69 9.84 -6.53
CA LEU A 115 -6.66 10.85 -5.46
C LEU A 115 -6.96 10.20 -4.11
N GLY A 116 -8.00 9.36 -4.06
CA GLY A 116 -8.37 8.62 -2.87
C GLY A 116 -7.25 7.72 -2.34
N ASN A 117 -6.60 6.96 -3.22
CA ASN A 117 -5.52 6.05 -2.86
C ASN A 117 -4.22 6.75 -2.42
N SER A 118 -3.97 7.98 -2.89
CA SER A 118 -2.71 8.71 -2.65
C SER A 118 -2.38 8.97 -1.18
N GLY A 119 -3.40 9.03 -0.32
CA GLY A 119 -3.20 9.24 1.11
C GLY A 119 -2.77 8.01 1.89
N GLY A 120 -3.01 6.78 1.39
CA GLY A 120 -2.93 5.56 2.20
C GLY A 120 -1.57 5.38 2.85
N ASP A 121 -0.54 5.10 2.05
CA ASP A 121 0.81 4.91 2.57
C ASP A 121 1.42 6.19 3.13
N MET A 122 1.11 7.34 2.52
CA MET A 122 1.68 8.64 2.89
C MET A 122 1.17 9.14 4.25
N ALA A 123 -0.03 8.75 4.67
CA ALA A 123 -0.57 9.08 5.98
C ALA A 123 -0.23 8.02 7.03
N LEU A 124 -0.39 6.73 6.69
CA LEU A 124 -0.43 5.67 7.69
C LEU A 124 0.97 5.26 8.17
N LEU A 125 1.94 5.08 7.26
CA LEU A 125 3.29 4.62 7.66
C LEU A 125 4.05 5.67 8.49
N PRO A 126 4.05 6.97 8.13
CA PRO A 126 4.68 7.99 8.96
C PRO A 126 4.01 8.11 10.33
N THR A 127 2.69 7.94 10.41
CA THR A 127 1.95 7.94 11.68
C THR A 127 2.41 6.79 12.55
N VAL A 128 2.43 5.55 12.04
CA VAL A 128 2.93 4.39 12.80
C VAL A 128 4.38 4.60 13.24
N ALA A 129 5.21 5.16 12.37
CA ALA A 129 6.60 5.48 12.70
C ALA A 129 6.78 6.53 13.80
N ARG A 130 5.81 7.43 14.01
CA ARG A 130 5.79 8.40 15.13
C ARG A 130 5.40 7.74 16.45
N TRP A 131 4.59 6.68 16.42
CA TRP A 131 4.11 5.99 17.62
C TRP A 131 5.08 4.93 18.17
N PHE A 132 6.08 4.52 17.39
CA PHE A 132 7.03 3.48 17.76
C PHE A 132 8.46 3.92 17.47
N VAL A 133 9.25 4.13 18.53
CA VAL A 133 10.71 4.31 18.44
C VAL A 133 11.37 2.94 18.41
N ARG A 134 11.01 2.07 19.36
CA ARG A 134 11.39 0.66 19.36
C ARG A 134 10.36 -0.13 18.55
N ARG A 135 10.82 -1.12 17.79
CA ARG A 135 9.98 -1.94 16.89
C ARG A 135 9.33 -1.16 15.73
N ARG A 136 9.90 0.00 15.38
CA ARG A 136 9.37 0.91 14.35
C ARG A 136 9.18 0.20 13.00
N THR A 137 10.20 -0.53 12.57
CA THR A 137 10.19 -1.18 11.26
C THR A 137 9.29 -2.41 11.26
N LEU A 138 9.27 -3.19 12.34
CA LEU A 138 8.31 -4.28 12.52
C LEU A 138 6.85 -3.80 12.45
N MET A 139 6.50 -2.72 13.16
CA MET A 139 5.12 -2.21 13.17
C MET A 139 4.71 -1.67 11.80
N SER A 140 5.61 -0.97 11.12
CA SER A 140 5.37 -0.50 9.74
C SER A 140 5.20 -1.66 8.76
N SER A 141 6.00 -2.72 8.90
CA SER A 141 5.87 -3.96 8.13
C SER A 141 4.56 -4.68 8.42
N LEU A 142 4.11 -4.73 9.67
CA LEU A 142 2.83 -5.34 10.04
C LEU A 142 1.65 -4.62 9.38
N VAL A 143 1.66 -3.28 9.37
CA VAL A 143 0.68 -2.49 8.62
C VAL A 143 0.71 -2.83 7.13
N LYS A 144 1.91 -2.99 6.55
CA LYS A 144 2.09 -3.41 5.15
C LYS A 144 1.69 -4.85 4.85
N VAL A 145 1.54 -5.74 5.83
CA VAL A 145 0.91 -7.05 5.61
C VAL A 145 -0.55 -6.87 5.18
N GLY A 146 -1.23 -5.83 5.68
CA GLY A 146 -2.59 -5.47 5.28
C GLY A 146 -2.75 -5.31 3.77
N THR A 147 -1.79 -4.70 3.08
CA THR A 147 -1.76 -4.62 1.61
C THR A 147 -1.88 -6.01 0.97
N GLY A 148 -1.09 -6.99 1.44
CA GLY A 148 -1.10 -8.34 0.88
C GLY A 148 -2.42 -9.07 1.14
N ILE A 149 -2.97 -8.97 2.35
CA ILE A 149 -4.29 -9.53 2.70
C ILE A 149 -5.37 -8.92 1.80
N GLY A 150 -5.35 -7.60 1.62
CA GLY A 150 -6.30 -6.88 0.77
C GLY A 150 -6.27 -7.34 -0.68
N MET A 151 -5.07 -7.40 -1.26
CA MET A 151 -4.86 -7.84 -2.65
C MET A 151 -5.28 -9.30 -2.88
N PHE A 152 -5.40 -10.11 -1.84
CA PHE A 152 -5.90 -11.49 -1.93
C PHE A 152 -7.41 -11.58 -1.72
N VAL A 153 -7.92 -11.02 -0.61
CA VAL A 153 -9.32 -11.22 -0.19
C VAL A 153 -10.31 -10.41 -1.03
N ILE A 154 -9.99 -9.14 -1.33
CA ILE A 154 -10.96 -8.23 -1.95
C ILE A 154 -11.23 -8.57 -3.43
N PRO A 155 -10.25 -9.01 -4.25
CA PRO A 155 -10.55 -9.49 -5.61
C PRO A 155 -11.46 -10.71 -5.64
N ILE A 156 -11.30 -11.66 -4.71
CA ILE A 156 -12.18 -12.84 -4.58
C ILE A 156 -13.61 -12.40 -4.24
N LEU A 157 -13.75 -11.50 -3.26
CA LEU A 157 -15.03 -10.90 -2.91
C LEU A 157 -15.65 -10.16 -4.13
N SER A 158 -14.84 -9.39 -4.85
CA SER A 158 -15.29 -8.64 -6.04
C SER A 158 -15.77 -9.57 -7.14
N ALA A 159 -15.06 -10.66 -7.42
CA ALA A 159 -15.45 -11.68 -8.39
C ALA A 159 -16.80 -12.32 -8.01
N TRP A 160 -16.95 -12.72 -6.74
CA TRP A 160 -18.20 -13.28 -6.23
C TRP A 160 -19.37 -12.29 -6.34
N LEU A 161 -19.15 -11.01 -6.01
CA LEU A 161 -20.15 -9.95 -6.15
C LEU A 161 -20.54 -9.72 -7.62
N ILE A 162 -19.57 -9.74 -8.54
CA ILE A 162 -19.82 -9.58 -9.98
C ILE A 162 -20.69 -10.72 -10.50
N VAL A 163 -20.39 -11.97 -10.13
CA VAL A 163 -21.17 -13.14 -10.56
C VAL A 163 -22.58 -13.13 -9.97
N SER A 164 -22.74 -12.72 -8.71
CA SER A 164 -24.01 -12.83 -7.99
C SER A 164 -24.95 -11.64 -8.22
N PHE A 165 -24.40 -10.42 -8.35
CA PHE A 165 -25.17 -9.17 -8.37
C PHE A 165 -24.83 -8.24 -9.54
N GLY A 166 -23.85 -8.61 -10.36
CA GLY A 166 -23.34 -7.77 -11.44
C GLY A 166 -22.30 -6.75 -10.98
N TRP A 167 -21.54 -6.23 -11.94
CA TRP A 167 -20.38 -5.37 -11.69
C TRP A 167 -20.74 -4.00 -11.12
N ARG A 168 -21.91 -3.46 -11.46
CA ARG A 168 -22.40 -2.18 -10.90
C ARG A 168 -22.66 -2.30 -9.41
N ALA A 169 -23.39 -3.35 -9.00
CA ALA A 169 -23.64 -3.63 -7.60
C ALA A 169 -22.33 -3.92 -6.85
N ALA A 170 -21.40 -4.65 -7.46
CA ALA A 170 -20.08 -4.89 -6.89
C ALA A 170 -19.34 -3.59 -6.58
N TYR A 171 -19.27 -2.62 -7.50
CA TYR A 171 -18.66 -1.32 -7.23
C TYR A 171 -19.38 -0.54 -6.11
N ALA A 172 -20.72 -0.59 -6.06
CA ALA A 172 -21.48 0.04 -4.99
C ALA A 172 -21.16 -0.59 -3.61
N VAL A 173 -21.05 -1.91 -3.53
CA VAL A 173 -20.65 -2.62 -2.30
C VAL A 173 -19.22 -2.27 -1.91
N LEU A 174 -18.28 -2.19 -2.86
CA LEU A 174 -16.92 -1.75 -2.57
C LEU A 174 -16.88 -0.31 -2.06
N ALA A 175 -17.73 0.59 -2.58
CA ALA A 175 -17.88 1.94 -2.05
C ALA A 175 -18.35 1.93 -0.59
N VAL A 176 -19.34 1.09 -0.25
CA VAL A 176 -19.79 0.94 1.14
C VAL A 176 -18.69 0.36 2.02
N LEU A 177 -17.93 -0.64 1.54
CA LEU A 177 -16.80 -1.21 2.28
C LEU A 177 -15.74 -0.15 2.60
N VAL A 178 -15.39 0.68 1.62
CA VAL A 178 -14.48 1.82 1.82
C VAL A 178 -15.07 2.81 2.82
N ALA A 179 -16.34 3.17 2.68
CA ALA A 179 -17.01 4.10 3.58
C ALA A 179 -17.01 3.56 5.03
N VAL A 180 -17.29 2.28 5.24
CA VAL A 180 -17.34 1.70 6.58
C VAL A 180 -15.94 1.57 7.16
N VAL A 181 -15.00 1.00 6.42
CA VAL A 181 -13.67 0.68 6.97
C VAL A 181 -12.78 1.92 6.96
N VAL A 182 -12.54 2.54 5.81
CA VAL A 182 -11.55 3.62 5.71
C VAL A 182 -11.98 4.83 6.55
N PHE A 183 -13.24 5.25 6.45
CA PHE A 183 -13.71 6.39 7.23
C PHE A 183 -13.78 6.07 8.73
N ALA A 184 -14.35 4.93 9.15
CA ALA A 184 -14.48 4.64 10.58
C ALA A 184 -13.12 4.45 11.25
N PHE A 185 -12.23 3.65 10.66
CA PHE A 185 -10.90 3.44 11.23
C PHE A 185 -10.02 4.69 11.14
N SER A 186 -10.25 5.60 10.19
CA SER A 186 -9.56 6.90 10.17
C SER A 186 -9.84 7.73 11.41
N ARG A 187 -10.98 7.54 12.08
CA ARG A 187 -11.33 8.28 13.31
C ARG A 187 -10.49 7.89 14.51
N LEU A 188 -9.89 6.70 14.47
CA LEU A 188 -8.97 6.20 15.50
C LEU A 188 -7.54 6.73 15.33
N LEU A 189 -7.21 7.27 14.15
CA LEU A 189 -5.87 7.77 13.86
C LEU A 189 -5.57 9.06 14.64
N LYS A 190 -4.38 9.10 15.20
CA LYS A 190 -3.80 10.21 15.95
C LYS A 190 -2.39 10.44 15.44
N ARG A 191 -2.01 11.69 15.15
CA ARG A 191 -0.73 11.99 14.49
C ARG A 191 0.43 11.63 15.41
N ASP A 192 0.37 12.12 16.63
CA ASP A 192 1.46 12.01 17.60
C ASP A 192 0.97 11.40 18.92
N PRO A 193 1.80 10.58 19.60
CA PRO A 193 1.52 10.09 20.95
C PRO A 193 1.22 11.20 21.96
N SER A 194 1.85 12.36 21.80
CA SER A 194 1.67 13.56 22.63
C SER A 194 0.25 14.10 22.61
N GLU A 195 -0.54 13.90 21.54
CA GLU A 195 -1.97 14.23 21.50
C GLU A 195 -2.78 13.48 22.57
N MET A 196 -2.25 12.36 23.06
CA MET A 196 -2.87 11.51 24.08
C MET A 196 -2.14 11.60 25.43
N GLY A 197 -1.16 12.50 25.57
CA GLY A 197 -0.34 12.63 26.77
C GLY A 197 0.50 11.38 27.07
N VAL A 198 0.83 10.58 26.05
CA VAL A 198 1.68 9.38 26.18
C VAL A 198 2.93 9.53 25.33
N HIS A 199 4.00 8.82 25.72
CA HIS A 199 5.25 8.77 24.96
C HIS A 199 5.19 7.72 23.84
N ALA A 200 6.05 7.86 22.83
CA ALA A 200 6.19 6.84 21.81
C ALA A 200 6.72 5.53 22.43
N PHE A 201 6.36 4.39 21.85
CA PHE A 201 6.81 3.11 22.39
C PHE A 201 8.34 2.97 22.31
N GLY A 202 8.97 2.79 23.47
CA GLY A 202 10.42 2.67 23.60
C GLY A 202 11.18 4.00 23.73
N GLU A 203 10.47 5.09 24.01
CA GLU A 203 11.05 6.36 24.45
C GLU A 203 11.24 6.32 25.99
N GLU A 204 12.39 6.74 26.52
CA GLU A 204 12.68 6.71 27.96
C GLU A 204 11.99 7.88 28.69
N GLU A 205 11.35 7.61 29.84
CA GLU A 205 10.77 8.64 30.71
C GLU A 205 11.87 9.57 31.22
N GLY A 206 11.87 10.83 30.77
CA GLY A 206 12.88 11.84 31.12
C GLY A 206 13.83 12.23 29.98
N ALA A 207 13.82 11.51 28.86
CA ALA A 207 14.28 12.08 27.59
C ALA A 207 13.30 13.20 27.24
N ASN A 208 13.76 14.46 27.21
CA ASN A 208 12.94 15.62 26.87
C ASN A 208 11.96 15.26 25.75
N ALA A 209 10.67 15.57 25.93
CA ALA A 209 9.62 15.41 24.93
C ALA A 209 9.94 16.11 23.57
N GLY A 210 11.06 16.84 23.49
CA GLY A 210 11.65 17.42 22.29
C GLY A 210 12.71 16.57 21.57
N GLY A 211 12.88 15.28 21.90
CA GLY A 211 13.81 14.38 21.18
C GLY A 211 13.44 14.16 19.70
N TRP A 212 12.17 14.34 19.33
CA TRP A 212 11.73 14.38 17.94
C TRP A 212 11.88 15.78 17.32
N GLU A 213 11.67 16.85 18.11
CA GLU A 213 11.86 18.26 17.72
C GLU A 213 13.32 18.65 17.46
N GLN A 214 14.29 17.86 17.94
CA GLN A 214 15.73 18.09 17.71
C GLN A 214 16.30 17.39 16.47
N ARG A 215 15.53 16.58 15.74
CA ARG A 215 15.95 16.19 14.39
C ARG A 215 15.81 17.43 13.52
N VAL A 216 16.90 17.86 12.89
CA VAL A 216 16.89 18.95 11.90
C VAL A 216 15.75 18.67 10.92
N ASP A 217 14.61 19.34 11.10
CA ASP A 217 13.47 19.29 10.20
C ASP A 217 13.88 20.10 8.97
N LEU A 218 14.68 19.47 8.11
CA LEU A 218 14.98 20.02 6.80
C LEU A 218 13.65 20.32 6.13
N SER A 219 13.47 21.58 5.77
CA SER A 219 12.33 22.00 4.97
C SER A 219 12.31 21.20 3.67
N PHE A 220 11.13 21.03 3.09
CA PHE A 220 10.98 20.32 1.82
C PHE A 220 11.96 20.83 0.73
N ARG A 221 12.24 22.13 0.70
CA ARG A 221 13.19 22.74 -0.25
C ARG A 221 14.64 22.34 0.04
N GLU A 222 15.01 22.20 1.31
CA GLU A 222 16.36 21.76 1.68
C GLU A 222 16.56 20.29 1.35
N VAL A 223 15.54 19.44 1.59
CA VAL A 223 15.58 18.01 1.23
C VAL A 223 15.83 17.83 -0.27
N LEU A 224 15.17 18.60 -1.14
CA LEU A 224 15.36 18.55 -2.59
C LEU A 224 16.79 18.90 -3.03
N ARG A 225 17.57 19.61 -2.20
CA ARG A 225 18.97 19.95 -2.49
C ARG A 225 19.95 18.88 -2.01
N THR A 226 19.50 17.89 -1.24
CA THR A 226 20.37 16.83 -0.73
C THR A 226 20.61 15.74 -1.77
N GLN A 227 21.86 15.27 -1.85
CA GLN A 227 22.20 14.14 -2.72
C GLN A 227 21.50 12.85 -2.27
N GLN A 228 21.35 12.66 -0.96
CA GLN A 228 20.72 11.48 -0.36
C GLN A 228 19.28 11.30 -0.83
N PHE A 229 18.53 12.41 -0.98
CA PHE A 229 17.18 12.37 -1.52
C PHE A 229 17.16 11.82 -2.95
N TRP A 230 17.98 12.37 -3.86
CA TRP A 230 18.02 11.94 -5.25
C TRP A 230 18.55 10.52 -5.43
N VAL A 231 19.52 10.10 -4.61
CA VAL A 231 19.98 8.70 -4.58
C VAL A 231 18.84 7.76 -4.18
N LEU A 232 18.03 8.11 -3.17
CA LEU A 232 16.87 7.32 -2.79
C LEU A 232 15.79 7.31 -3.89
N CYS A 233 15.51 8.46 -4.52
CA CYS A 233 14.56 8.52 -5.65
C CYS A 233 15.00 7.64 -6.81
N ALA A 234 16.26 7.72 -7.23
CA ALA A 234 16.81 6.90 -8.30
C ALA A 234 16.78 5.41 -7.93
N ALA A 235 17.17 5.06 -6.70
CA ALA A 235 17.15 3.69 -6.22
C ALA A 235 15.71 3.11 -6.20
N TYR A 236 14.74 3.86 -5.68
CA TYR A 236 13.34 3.45 -5.68
C TYR A 236 12.76 3.33 -7.09
N PHE A 237 13.10 4.26 -7.99
CA PHE A 237 12.68 4.21 -9.40
C PHE A 237 13.20 2.93 -10.07
N LEU A 238 14.50 2.65 -9.93
CA LEU A 238 15.13 1.46 -10.52
C LEU A 238 14.53 0.16 -9.96
N VAL A 239 14.32 0.09 -8.64
CA VAL A 239 13.69 -1.09 -8.01
C VAL A 239 12.27 -1.28 -8.53
N TRP A 240 11.45 -0.22 -8.55
CA TRP A 240 10.07 -0.31 -9.05
C TRP A 240 10.01 -0.69 -10.53
N TYR A 241 10.86 -0.09 -11.35
CA TYR A 241 10.95 -0.42 -12.77
C TYR A 241 11.31 -1.89 -12.98
N ALA A 242 12.38 -2.37 -12.34
CA ALA A 242 12.83 -3.76 -12.48
C ALA A 242 11.80 -4.76 -11.97
N THR A 243 11.22 -4.52 -10.78
CA THR A 243 10.26 -5.45 -10.16
C THR A 243 8.92 -5.48 -10.89
N GLN A 244 8.39 -4.35 -11.36
CA GLN A 244 7.14 -4.35 -12.12
C GLN A 244 7.30 -4.94 -13.51
N SER A 245 8.41 -4.63 -14.20
CA SER A 245 8.72 -5.25 -15.49
C SER A 245 8.80 -6.77 -15.36
N ALA A 246 9.56 -7.27 -14.38
CA ALA A 246 9.65 -8.71 -14.11
C ALA A 246 8.28 -9.33 -13.75
N MET A 247 7.49 -8.68 -12.89
CA MET A 247 6.19 -9.21 -12.46
C MET A 247 5.19 -9.40 -13.61
N VAL A 248 5.17 -8.49 -14.58
CA VAL A 248 4.24 -8.59 -15.72
C VAL A 248 4.65 -9.72 -16.68
N HIS A 249 5.94 -9.99 -16.81
CA HIS A 249 6.48 -10.92 -17.80
C HIS A 249 6.81 -12.32 -17.27
N ILE A 250 6.88 -12.52 -15.95
CA ILE A 250 7.29 -13.81 -15.38
C ILE A 250 6.31 -14.96 -15.71
N ALA A 251 5.00 -14.72 -15.68
CA ALA A 251 4.01 -15.74 -16.02
C ALA A 251 4.02 -16.08 -17.53
N PRO A 252 3.98 -15.10 -18.46
CA PRO A 252 4.18 -15.37 -19.88
C PRO A 252 5.48 -16.12 -20.18
N HIS A 253 6.60 -15.69 -19.61
CA HIS A 253 7.90 -16.37 -19.80
C HIS A 253 7.88 -17.82 -19.32
N GLY A 254 7.25 -18.09 -18.18
CA GLY A 254 7.02 -19.44 -17.69
C GLY A 254 6.22 -20.31 -18.69
N ILE A 255 5.16 -19.75 -19.28
CA ILE A 255 4.36 -20.46 -20.28
C ILE A 255 5.19 -20.73 -21.55
N ASP A 256 5.97 -19.76 -22.01
CA ASP A 256 6.83 -19.87 -23.20
C ASP A 256 7.94 -20.93 -23.01
N THR A 257 8.37 -21.16 -21.76
CA THR A 257 9.35 -22.20 -21.39
C THR A 257 8.69 -23.56 -21.08
N GLY A 258 7.37 -23.69 -21.28
CA GLY A 258 6.64 -24.95 -21.22
C GLY A 258 5.84 -25.19 -19.94
N LEU A 259 5.70 -24.19 -19.05
CA LEU A 259 4.81 -24.31 -17.89
C LEU A 259 3.34 -24.30 -18.32
N SER A 260 2.53 -25.11 -17.64
CA SER A 260 1.08 -24.92 -17.69
C SER A 260 0.69 -23.56 -17.10
N VAL A 261 -0.47 -23.05 -17.53
CA VAL A 261 -1.06 -21.81 -16.98
C VAL A 261 -1.19 -21.88 -15.45
N GLY A 262 -1.54 -23.05 -14.91
CA GLY A 262 -1.64 -23.27 -13.47
C GLY A 262 -0.29 -23.16 -12.75
N GLN A 263 0.79 -23.71 -13.33
CA GLN A 263 2.14 -23.59 -12.79
C GLN A 263 2.65 -22.15 -12.84
N ALA A 264 2.41 -21.43 -13.94
CA ALA A 264 2.78 -20.02 -14.07
C ALA A 264 2.04 -19.12 -13.05
N ALA A 265 0.76 -19.38 -12.82
CA ALA A 265 0.00 -18.72 -11.75
C ALA A 265 0.56 -19.08 -10.35
N GLY A 266 1.06 -20.31 -10.19
CA GLY A 266 1.76 -20.78 -8.98
C GLY A 266 3.01 -19.96 -8.67
N VAL A 267 3.84 -19.66 -9.68
CA VAL A 267 5.04 -18.80 -9.53
C VAL A 267 4.67 -17.40 -9.03
N VAL A 268 3.67 -16.77 -9.65
CA VAL A 268 3.19 -15.43 -9.22
C VAL A 268 2.64 -15.47 -7.80
N SER A 269 1.90 -16.52 -7.45
CA SER A 269 1.36 -16.72 -6.10
C SER A 269 2.47 -16.93 -5.06
N ALA A 270 3.54 -17.66 -5.41
CA ALA A 270 4.70 -17.86 -4.57
C ALA A 270 5.40 -16.52 -4.26
N ILE A 271 5.59 -15.65 -5.25
CA ILE A 271 6.14 -14.30 -5.03
C ILE A 271 5.27 -13.51 -4.03
N GLY A 272 3.94 -13.61 -4.16
CA GLY A 272 3.00 -13.01 -3.21
C GLY A 272 3.17 -13.53 -1.77
N GLY A 273 3.25 -14.84 -1.60
CA GLY A 273 3.45 -15.49 -0.30
C GLY A 273 4.79 -15.12 0.34
N VAL A 274 5.88 -15.21 -0.44
CA VAL A 274 7.23 -14.82 0.01
C VAL A 274 7.29 -13.32 0.32
N SER A 275 6.53 -12.46 -0.36
CA SER A 275 6.47 -11.02 -0.05
C SER A 275 5.96 -10.76 1.37
N ILE A 276 4.96 -11.52 1.85
CA ILE A 276 4.43 -11.36 3.21
C ILE A 276 5.50 -11.74 4.24
N ALA A 277 6.13 -12.91 4.05
CA ALA A 277 7.21 -13.37 4.91
C ALA A 277 8.40 -12.40 4.90
N GLY A 278 8.78 -11.91 3.72
CA GLY A 278 9.84 -10.93 3.50
C GLY A 278 9.59 -9.59 4.19
N ARG A 279 8.36 -9.06 4.14
CA ARG A 279 8.00 -7.82 4.85
C ARG A 279 8.17 -7.97 6.36
N LEU A 280 7.70 -9.09 6.92
CA LEU A 280 7.79 -9.35 8.35
C LEU A 280 9.24 -9.61 8.79
N SER A 281 9.97 -10.47 8.08
CA SER A 281 11.37 -10.79 8.38
C SER A 281 12.27 -9.56 8.26
N MET A 282 12.11 -8.76 7.20
CA MET A 282 12.85 -7.51 7.04
C MET A 282 12.40 -6.43 8.01
N GLY A 283 11.15 -6.45 8.48
CA GLY A 283 10.70 -5.62 9.59
C GLY A 283 11.44 -5.94 10.88
N VAL A 284 11.54 -7.22 11.25
CA VAL A 284 12.33 -7.64 12.43
C VAL A 284 13.81 -7.35 12.23
N ALA A 285 14.36 -7.62 11.05
CA ALA A 285 15.76 -7.35 10.74
C ALA A 285 16.05 -5.85 10.83
N GLY A 286 15.19 -4.99 10.27
CA GLY A 286 15.33 -3.53 10.30
C GLY A 286 15.49 -2.98 11.72
N ASP A 287 14.77 -3.54 12.69
CA ASP A 287 14.88 -3.14 14.09
C ASP A 287 16.16 -3.65 14.78
N ARG A 288 16.77 -4.74 14.27
CA ARG A 288 17.99 -5.34 14.84
C ARG A 288 19.28 -4.83 14.22
N ILE A 289 19.33 -4.75 12.89
CA ILE A 289 20.54 -4.39 12.11
C ILE A 289 20.51 -2.95 11.62
N GLY A 290 19.39 -2.24 11.81
CA GLY A 290 19.18 -0.87 11.35
C GLY A 290 18.69 -0.77 9.90
N THR A 291 17.88 0.25 9.61
CA THR A 291 17.20 0.45 8.31
C THR A 291 18.17 0.48 7.14
N ARG A 292 19.33 1.13 7.27
CA ARG A 292 20.32 1.23 6.18
C ARG A 292 20.84 -0.15 5.78
N ARG A 293 21.23 -0.98 6.74
CA ARG A 293 21.75 -2.33 6.45
C ARG A 293 20.65 -3.23 5.90
N ALA A 294 19.43 -3.14 6.46
CA ALA A 294 18.28 -3.87 5.96
C ALA A 294 17.98 -3.55 4.48
N VAL A 295 18.00 -2.28 4.09
CA VAL A 295 17.85 -1.86 2.69
C VAL A 295 18.95 -2.46 1.81
N VAL A 296 20.22 -2.38 2.22
CA VAL A 296 21.34 -2.97 1.46
C VAL A 296 21.15 -4.48 1.26
N VAL A 297 20.72 -5.22 2.29
CA VAL A 297 20.41 -6.66 2.17
C VAL A 297 19.32 -6.88 1.11
N CYS A 298 18.23 -6.10 1.12
CA CYS A 298 17.18 -6.21 0.11
C CYS A 298 17.72 -5.94 -1.31
N PHE A 299 18.58 -4.95 -1.50
CA PHE A 299 19.19 -4.64 -2.80
C PHE A 299 20.09 -5.78 -3.29
N VAL A 300 20.90 -6.35 -2.40
CA VAL A 300 21.77 -7.50 -2.75
C VAL A 300 20.93 -8.72 -3.14
N VAL A 301 19.89 -9.04 -2.37
CA VAL A 301 18.98 -10.15 -2.67
C VAL A 301 18.25 -9.91 -4.00
N LEU A 302 17.75 -8.70 -4.24
CA LEU A 302 17.08 -8.36 -5.50
C LEU A 302 18.03 -8.50 -6.71
N LEU A 303 19.26 -8.02 -6.59
CA LEU A 303 20.26 -8.13 -7.65
C LEU A 303 20.66 -9.59 -7.92
N ALA A 304 20.82 -10.39 -6.87
CA ALA A 304 21.05 -11.82 -6.99
C ALA A 304 19.88 -12.52 -7.68
N ALA A 305 18.63 -12.23 -7.29
CA ALA A 305 17.44 -12.82 -7.88
C ALA A 305 17.26 -12.43 -9.36
N LEU A 306 17.48 -11.16 -9.72
CA LEU A 306 17.42 -10.72 -11.12
C LEU A 306 18.52 -11.33 -11.98
N THR A 307 19.71 -11.53 -11.40
CA THR A 307 20.83 -12.23 -12.08
C THR A 307 20.51 -13.71 -12.26
N TRP A 308 19.95 -14.35 -11.24
CA TRP A 308 19.51 -15.75 -11.28
C TRP A 308 18.45 -15.98 -12.36
N LEU A 309 17.49 -15.06 -12.48
CA LEU A 309 16.42 -15.12 -13.48
C LEU A 309 16.95 -15.15 -14.93
N GLN A 310 18.12 -14.55 -15.21
CA GLN A 310 18.74 -14.61 -16.54
C GLN A 310 19.16 -16.02 -16.95
N PHE A 311 19.39 -16.91 -15.97
CA PHE A 311 19.80 -18.29 -16.19
C PHE A 311 18.67 -19.30 -15.93
N ALA A 312 17.49 -18.82 -15.54
CA ALA A 312 16.35 -19.66 -15.16
C ALA A 312 15.71 -20.31 -16.40
N ASN A 313 16.14 -21.53 -16.70
CA ASN A 313 15.62 -22.33 -17.81
C ASN A 313 14.71 -23.48 -17.35
N GLU A 314 14.66 -23.76 -16.04
CA GLU A 314 13.85 -24.84 -15.48
C GLU A 314 12.77 -24.33 -14.52
N THR A 315 11.69 -25.11 -14.41
CA THR A 315 10.50 -24.76 -13.62
C THR A 315 10.83 -24.40 -12.17
N TRP A 316 11.68 -25.19 -11.51
CA TRP A 316 12.01 -24.98 -10.10
C TRP A 316 12.82 -23.69 -9.89
N MET A 317 13.59 -23.26 -10.89
CA MET A 317 14.42 -22.05 -10.81
C MET A 317 13.57 -20.78 -10.73
N LEU A 318 12.32 -20.81 -11.21
CA LEU A 318 11.37 -19.71 -11.13
C LEU A 318 10.70 -19.59 -9.75
N TYR A 319 10.80 -20.62 -8.91
CA TYR A 319 10.29 -20.61 -7.54
C TYR A 319 11.36 -20.20 -6.50
N VAL A 320 12.62 -20.08 -6.91
CA VAL A 320 13.78 -19.73 -6.07
C VAL A 320 14.14 -18.26 -6.24
#